data_AF-A0A8J4B0U4-F1
#
_entry.id   AF-A0A8J4B0U4-F1
#
_cell.length_a   1.000
_cell.length_b   1.000
_cell.length_c   1.000
_cell.angle_alpha   90.00
_cell.angle_beta   90.00
_cell.angle_gamma   90.00
#
_symmetry.space_group_name_H-M   'P 1'
#
loop_
_entity.id
_entity.type
_entity.pdbx_description
1 polymer ?
#
loop_
_entity_poly.entity_id
_entity_poly.type
_entity_poly.pdbx_seq_one_letter_code
_entity_poly.pdbx_strand_id
1 'polypeptide(L)'
;MATSIICLRPEQKNLTLTVKVISATTVMTRQRGPRASAVKVAECLVADSTGVIVFVARNEQVDVAQTGAIITLKGAKVEMYRGSMRISVDGGQVEAGGDLQEPVNTSNNMSLLEFELVTIGA
;
A
#
# COMPACT_ATOMS: atom_id res chain seq x y z
N MET A 1 12.33 11.52 -5.94
CA MET A 1 12.86 10.16 -6.22
C MET A 1 11.72 9.17 -6.14
N ALA A 2 11.69 8.16 -7.00
CA ALA A 2 10.91 6.96 -6.73
C ALA A 2 11.58 6.20 -5.56
N THR A 3 10.80 5.50 -4.76
CA THR A 3 11.30 4.64 -3.66
C THR A 3 10.98 3.19 -3.98
N SER A 4 11.81 2.25 -3.50
CA SER A 4 11.59 0.81 -3.65
C SER A 4 11.14 0.18 -2.33
N ILE A 5 10.35 -0.89 -2.40
CA ILE A 5 9.70 -1.53 -1.25
C ILE A 5 10.70 -1.99 -0.18
N ILE A 6 11.86 -2.54 -0.56
CA ILE A 6 12.91 -2.96 0.39
C ILE A 6 13.54 -1.79 1.17
N CYS A 7 13.47 -0.57 0.63
CA CYS A 7 14.00 0.65 1.25
C CYS A 7 12.99 1.31 2.21
N LEU A 8 11.76 0.79 2.32
CA LEU A 8 10.75 1.31 3.22
C LEU A 8 11.13 1.11 4.69
N ARG A 9 10.81 2.11 5.52
CA ARG A 9 11.03 2.12 6.97
C ARG A 9 9.76 2.61 7.68
N PRO A 10 9.54 2.25 8.96
CA PRO A 10 8.44 2.77 9.75
C PRO A 10 8.28 4.29 9.65
N GLU A 11 7.02 4.75 9.71
CA GLU A 11 6.61 6.17 9.75
C GLU A 11 6.98 7.08 8.57
N GLN A 12 7.64 6.56 7.52
CA GLN A 12 7.93 7.31 6.29
C GLN A 12 6.66 7.84 5.62
N LYS A 13 6.74 9.04 5.03
CA LYS A 13 5.62 9.79 4.43
C LYS A 13 6.05 10.44 3.11
N ASN A 14 5.09 10.92 2.32
CA ASN A 14 5.29 11.60 1.04
C ASN A 14 6.07 10.77 0.01
N LEU A 15 5.91 9.44 0.06
CA LEU A 15 6.56 8.49 -0.83
C LEU A 15 5.87 8.47 -2.20
N THR A 16 6.65 8.17 -3.25
CA THR A 16 6.14 7.84 -4.58
C THR A 16 6.67 6.46 -5.00
N LEU A 17 5.75 5.54 -5.31
CA LEU A 17 6.01 4.14 -5.63
C LEU A 17 5.26 3.78 -6.92
N THR A 18 5.87 3.01 -7.82
CA THR A 18 5.15 2.31 -8.90
C THR A 18 5.19 0.83 -8.60
N VAL A 19 4.03 0.19 -8.55
CA VAL A 19 3.88 -1.20 -8.07
C VAL A 19 2.85 -1.97 -8.89
N LYS A 20 3.00 -3.29 -8.96
CA LYS A 20 1.96 -4.19 -9.48
C LYS A 20 1.12 -4.74 -8.34
N VAL A 21 -0.20 -4.75 -8.51
CA VAL A 21 -1.12 -5.44 -7.61
C VAL A 21 -1.08 -6.94 -7.92
N ILE A 22 -0.66 -7.75 -6.95
CA ILE A 22 -0.55 -9.21 -7.06
C ILE A 22 -1.88 -9.87 -6.64
N SER A 23 -2.56 -9.31 -5.64
CA SER A 23 -3.91 -9.69 -5.24
C SER A 23 -4.61 -8.55 -4.50
N ALA A 24 -5.91 -8.40 -4.67
CA ALA A 24 -6.75 -7.45 -3.93
C ALA A 24 -7.89 -8.18 -3.18
N THR A 25 -8.05 -7.90 -1.89
CA THR A 25 -9.13 -8.48 -1.05
C THR A 25 -9.94 -7.35 -0.41
N THR A 26 -11.22 -7.22 -0.78
CA THR A 26 -12.13 -6.22 -0.20
C THR A 26 -12.53 -6.63 1.22
N VAL A 27 -11.91 -5.99 2.22
CA VAL A 27 -12.12 -6.29 3.66
C VAL A 27 -13.32 -5.54 4.27
N MET A 28 -13.78 -4.45 3.66
CA MET A 28 -15.00 -3.76 4.10
C MET A 28 -15.70 -3.04 2.95
N THR A 29 -17.01 -3.27 2.81
CA THR A 29 -17.91 -2.47 1.98
C THR A 29 -19.13 -2.09 2.81
N ARG A 30 -19.36 -0.78 3.03
CA ARG A 30 -20.52 -0.28 3.79
C ARG A 30 -21.13 0.96 3.13
N GLN A 31 -22.30 0.79 2.51
CA GLN A 31 -23.14 1.92 2.10
C GLN A 31 -23.61 2.72 3.33
N ARG A 32 -23.61 4.05 3.24
CA ARG A 32 -24.06 4.95 4.33
C ARG A 32 -25.37 5.67 3.97
N GLY A 33 -26.36 4.88 3.54
CA GLY A 33 -27.69 5.36 3.16
C GLY A 33 -27.69 6.21 1.89
N PRO A 34 -28.79 6.94 1.60
CA PRO A 34 -28.99 7.61 0.30
C PRO A 34 -28.16 8.88 0.06
N ARG A 35 -27.39 9.38 1.04
CA ARG A 35 -26.74 10.71 0.99
C ARG A 35 -25.26 10.74 1.41
N ALA A 36 -24.66 9.62 1.79
CA ALA A 36 -23.25 9.58 2.19
C ALA A 36 -22.51 8.44 1.48
N SER A 37 -21.29 8.74 1.03
CA SER A 37 -20.46 7.83 0.23
C SER A 37 -20.31 6.46 0.89
N ALA A 38 -20.40 5.42 0.07
CA ALA A 38 -20.11 4.06 0.52
C ALA A 38 -18.62 3.95 0.87
N VAL A 39 -18.33 3.46 2.07
CA VAL A 39 -16.95 3.21 2.48
C VAL A 39 -16.52 1.86 1.89
N LYS A 40 -15.54 1.88 0.99
CA LYS A 40 -14.83 0.69 0.51
C LYS A 40 -13.44 0.66 1.16
N VAL A 41 -12.98 -0.52 1.57
CA VAL A 41 -11.58 -0.77 1.95
C VAL A 41 -11.17 -2.13 1.39
N ALA A 42 -10.03 -2.17 0.73
CA ALA A 42 -9.38 -3.41 0.31
C ALA A 42 -7.93 -3.46 0.82
N GLU A 43 -7.50 -4.67 1.20
CA GLU A 43 -6.09 -4.96 1.46
C GLU A 43 -5.53 -5.60 0.18
N CYS A 44 -4.57 -4.91 -0.43
CA CYS A 44 -3.96 -5.26 -1.69
C CYS A 44 -2.49 -5.63 -1.46
N LEU A 45 -2.08 -6.82 -1.89
CA LEU A 45 -0.69 -7.24 -1.87
C LEU A 45 -0.02 -6.67 -3.13
N VAL A 46 0.89 -5.72 -2.96
CA VAL A 46 1.54 -4.99 -4.06
C VAL A 46 3.04 -5.21 -4.05
N ALA A 47 3.66 -5.22 -5.25
CA ALA A 47 5.07 -5.55 -5.41
C ALA A 47 5.80 -4.68 -6.45
N ASP A 48 7.10 -4.53 -6.25
CA ASP A 48 8.09 -4.06 -7.22
C ASP A 48 9.17 -5.16 -7.41
N SER A 49 10.30 -4.88 -8.06
CA SER A 49 11.39 -5.86 -8.22
C SER A 49 12.19 -6.13 -6.94
N THR A 50 12.01 -5.32 -5.89
CA THR A 50 12.74 -5.44 -4.62
C THR A 50 11.95 -6.20 -3.55
N GLY A 51 10.61 -6.22 -3.63
CA GLY A 51 9.77 -7.00 -2.73
C GLY A 51 8.28 -6.69 -2.80
N VAL A 52 7.60 -7.05 -1.72
CA VAL A 52 6.14 -7.01 -1.54
C VAL A 52 5.79 -6.24 -0.27
N ILE A 53 4.68 -5.51 -0.28
CA ILE A 53 4.06 -4.93 0.92
C ILE A 53 2.53 -4.92 0.80
N VAL A 54 1.81 -4.90 1.92
CA VAL A 54 0.36 -4.69 1.94
C VAL A 54 0.04 -3.20 1.79
N PHE A 55 -0.68 -2.85 0.73
CA PHE A 55 -1.32 -1.55 0.50
C PHE A 55 -2.78 -1.59 0.96
N VAL A 56 -3.21 -0.58 1.73
CA VAL A 56 -4.61 -0.41 2.16
C VAL A 56 -5.28 0.62 1.25
N ALA A 57 -6.05 0.15 0.27
CA ALA A 57 -6.82 0.96 -0.66
C ALA A 57 -8.16 1.38 -0.04
N ARG A 58 -8.56 2.66 -0.21
CA ARG A 58 -9.83 3.22 0.31
C ARG A 58 -10.69 3.83 -0.79
N ASN A 59 -12.01 3.68 -0.69
CA ASN A 59 -13.02 4.28 -1.59
C ASN A 59 -12.69 4.02 -3.08
N GLU A 60 -12.60 5.06 -3.91
CA GLU A 60 -12.25 4.96 -5.34
C GLU A 60 -10.91 4.25 -5.61
N GLN A 61 -9.95 4.30 -4.67
CA GLN A 61 -8.67 3.60 -4.81
C GLN A 61 -8.85 2.07 -4.93
N VAL A 62 -9.92 1.52 -4.35
CA VAL A 62 -10.26 0.09 -4.47
C VAL A 62 -10.62 -0.27 -5.90
N ASP A 63 -11.28 0.64 -6.62
CA ASP A 63 -11.67 0.42 -8.02
C ASP A 63 -10.48 0.56 -8.99
N VAL A 64 -9.41 1.24 -8.57
CA VAL A 64 -8.12 1.33 -9.29
C VAL A 64 -7.16 0.18 -8.95
N ALA A 65 -7.06 -0.22 -7.68
CA ALA A 65 -6.09 -1.19 -7.16
C ALA A 65 -6.52 -2.66 -7.38
N GLN A 66 -6.93 -2.98 -8.60
CA GLN A 66 -7.41 -4.31 -9.00
C GLN A 66 -6.26 -5.29 -9.27
N THR A 67 -6.48 -6.58 -8.98
CA THR A 67 -5.51 -7.66 -9.21
C THR A 67 -4.95 -7.64 -10.63
N GLY A 68 -3.62 -7.65 -10.77
CA GLY A 68 -2.89 -7.62 -12.03
C GLY A 68 -2.55 -6.22 -12.54
N ALA A 69 -3.22 -5.16 -12.05
CA ALA A 69 -2.94 -3.78 -12.47
C ALA A 69 -1.56 -3.30 -12.02
N ILE A 70 -0.94 -2.44 -12.83
CA ILE A 70 0.17 -1.59 -12.38
C ILE A 70 -0.45 -0.26 -11.92
N ILE A 71 -0.02 0.23 -10.77
CA ILE A 71 -0.51 1.49 -10.18
C ILE A 71 0.66 2.35 -9.68
N THR A 72 0.51 3.66 -9.77
CA THR A 72 1.43 4.63 -9.19
C THR A 72 0.81 5.27 -7.95
N LEU A 73 1.43 5.04 -6.80
CA LEU A 73 1.05 5.59 -5.51
C LEU A 73 1.85 6.89 -5.28
N LYS A 74 1.18 8.03 -5.15
CA LYS A 74 1.78 9.35 -4.91
C LYS A 74 1.35 9.88 -3.55
N GLY A 75 2.29 10.32 -2.72
CA GLY A 75 1.99 10.76 -1.35
C GLY A 75 1.68 9.59 -0.41
N ALA A 76 2.24 8.40 -0.67
CA ALA A 76 2.09 7.25 0.19
C ALA A 76 2.84 7.42 1.52
N LYS A 77 2.37 6.71 2.55
CA LYS A 77 2.98 6.63 3.87
C LYS A 77 3.08 5.18 4.34
N VAL A 78 4.08 4.89 5.16
CA VAL A 78 4.23 3.62 5.89
C VAL A 78 3.49 3.72 7.21
N GLU A 79 2.63 2.74 7.49
CA GLU A 79 1.86 2.63 8.73
C GLU A 79 2.20 1.33 9.46
N MET A 80 2.34 1.40 10.78
CA MET A 80 2.56 0.22 11.62
C MET A 80 1.23 -0.44 12.00
N TYR A 81 1.12 -1.74 11.74
CA TYR A 81 -0.11 -2.53 11.76
C TYR A 81 0.18 -3.84 12.51
N ARG A 82 -0.13 -3.89 13.81
CA ARG A 82 0.14 -5.05 14.70
C ARG A 82 1.61 -5.54 14.63
N GLY A 83 2.57 -4.63 14.72
CA GLY A 83 4.00 -4.92 14.65
C GLY A 83 4.58 -4.87 13.22
N SER A 84 3.79 -5.12 12.18
CA SER A 84 4.28 -5.14 10.79
C SER A 84 4.05 -3.86 10.01
N MET A 85 4.84 -3.62 8.96
CA MET A 85 4.65 -2.47 8.05
C MET A 85 3.54 -2.72 7.03
N ARG A 86 2.79 -1.66 6.72
CA ARG A 86 1.91 -1.54 5.54
C ARG A 86 2.10 -0.17 4.90
N ILE A 87 1.48 0.06 3.75
CA ILE A 87 1.36 1.39 3.15
C ILE A 87 -0.10 1.81 2.91
N SER A 88 -0.35 3.11 2.94
CA SER A 88 -1.63 3.71 2.57
C SER A 88 -1.42 5.09 1.92
N VAL A 89 -2.46 5.58 1.25
CA VAL A 89 -2.48 6.89 0.56
C VAL A 89 -3.67 7.68 1.07
N ASP A 90 -3.46 8.50 2.10
CA ASP A 90 -4.45 9.46 2.61
C ASP A 90 -4.00 10.88 2.23
N GLY A 91 -4.81 11.61 1.46
CA GLY A 91 -4.47 12.94 0.95
C GLY A 91 -3.55 12.97 -0.29
N GLY A 92 -2.98 11.82 -0.67
CA GLY A 92 -2.27 11.61 -1.94
C GLY A 92 -3.16 11.12 -3.08
N GLN A 93 -2.55 10.53 -4.11
CA GLN A 93 -3.24 10.00 -5.30
C GLN A 93 -2.81 8.57 -5.62
N VAL A 94 -3.75 7.81 -6.21
CA VAL A 94 -3.54 6.44 -6.72
C VAL A 94 -3.93 6.45 -8.19
N GLU A 95 -2.95 6.33 -9.08
CA GLU A 95 -3.13 6.38 -10.53
C GLU A 95 -2.98 5.00 -11.16
N ALA A 96 -3.79 4.70 -12.18
CA ALA A 96 -3.61 3.50 -12.99
C ALA A 96 -2.41 3.68 -13.94
N GLY A 97 -1.59 2.64 -14.07
CA GLY A 97 -0.37 2.65 -14.87
C GLY A 97 0.84 3.24 -14.14
N GLY A 98 1.91 3.41 -14.92
CA GLY A 98 3.26 3.73 -14.45
C GLY A 98 4.28 2.84 -15.17
N ASP A 99 5.54 3.26 -15.18
CA ASP A 99 6.65 2.46 -15.71
C ASP A 99 7.19 1.54 -14.61
N LEU A 100 7.21 0.23 -14.89
CA LEU A 100 7.69 -0.80 -13.97
C LEU A 100 8.74 -1.63 -14.74
N GLN A 101 9.98 -1.15 -14.69
CA GLN A 101 11.06 -1.55 -15.60
C GLN A 101 11.57 -2.99 -15.42
N GLU A 102 11.22 -3.64 -14.31
CA GLU A 102 11.73 -4.94 -13.90
C GLU A 102 10.59 -5.89 -13.47
N PRO A 103 10.76 -7.21 -13.61
CA PRO A 103 9.79 -8.19 -13.11
C PRO A 103 9.66 -8.11 -11.58
N VAL A 104 8.42 -8.24 -11.08
CA VAL A 104 8.13 -8.15 -9.65
C VAL A 104 8.67 -9.34 -8.85
N ASN A 105 9.21 -9.04 -7.68
CA ASN A 105 9.72 -10.00 -6.72
C ASN A 105 8.66 -10.29 -5.64
N THR A 106 8.02 -11.44 -5.73
CA THR A 106 6.98 -11.88 -4.77
C THR A 106 7.54 -12.59 -3.52
N SER A 107 8.86 -12.79 -3.41
CA SER A 107 9.47 -13.56 -2.32
C SER A 107 9.76 -12.75 -1.05
N ASN A 108 10.09 -11.46 -1.20
CA ASN A 108 10.52 -10.60 -0.10
C ASN A 108 9.36 -9.75 0.43
N ASN A 109 8.58 -10.28 1.39
CA ASN A 109 7.38 -9.59 1.90
C ASN A 109 7.65 -8.78 3.18
N MET A 110 7.75 -7.46 3.02
CA MET A 110 8.02 -6.49 4.10
C MET A 110 6.87 -6.40 5.13
N SER A 111 5.67 -6.89 4.80
CA SER A 111 4.55 -6.99 5.75
C SER A 111 4.57 -8.29 6.59
N LEU A 112 5.55 -9.17 6.40
CA LEU A 112 5.83 -10.30 7.31
C LEU A 112 6.93 -9.97 8.33
N LEU A 113 7.60 -8.82 8.19
CA LEU A 113 8.57 -8.35 9.17
C LEU A 113 7.84 -7.70 10.35
N GLU A 114 8.19 -8.11 11.56
CA GLU A 114 7.71 -7.50 12.81
C GLU A 114 8.78 -6.55 13.38
N PHE A 115 8.35 -5.41 13.89
CA PHE A 115 9.20 -4.37 14.46
C PHE A 115 8.76 -4.06 15.90
N GLU A 116 9.72 -4.10 16.83
CA GLU A 116 9.51 -3.72 18.22
C GLU A 116 9.82 -2.24 18.46
N LEU A 117 8.96 -1.53 19.18
CA LEU A 117 9.18 -0.14 19.57
C LEU A 117 10.05 -0.06 20.84
N VAL A 118 11.37 -0.11 20.66
CA VAL A 118 12.33 0.07 21.75
C VAL A 118 12.31 1.52 22.25
N THR A 119 11.59 1.77 23.34
CA THR A 119 11.58 3.08 24.01
C THR A 119 12.78 3.16 24.95
N ILE A 120 13.85 3.85 24.53
CA ILE A 120 14.98 4.13 25.41
C ILE A 120 14.54 5.17 26.45
N GLY A 121 14.52 4.78 27.73
CA GLY A 121 14.25 5.68 28.84
C GLY A 121 15.35 6.74 29.00
N ALA A 122 14.94 7.95 29.39
CA ALA A 122 15.84 9.05 29.74
C ALA A 122 16.18 9.04 31.24
#